data_AF-B4KEW4-F1
#
_entry.id   AF-B4KEW4-F1
#
_cell.length_a   1.000
_cell.length_b   1.000
_cell.length_c   1.000
_cell.angle_alpha   90.00
_cell.angle_beta   90.00
_cell.angle_gamma   90.00
#
_symmetry.space_group_name_H-M   'P 1'
#
loop_
_entity.id
_entity.type
_entity.pdbx_description
1 polymer ?
#
loop_
_entity_poly.entity_id
_entity_poly.type
_entity_poly.pdbx_seq_one_letter_code
_entity_poly.pdbx_strand_id
1 'polypeptide(L)'
;MNPDCETDIYSLECQEWMSLVCDRCRDLFAEAAKDIWAAWWHDTTPPLYKDVADMTVYDCEKLKHLLEVQVAASSPHKATVEYKEFAWWQKIALIIIYISILVLLLVVCRRWRRTCKADNLPPIHNEQEDLLLPTSSSKPDHPPAEQCKPDETGAIPRECLRPLKKHGFKAWMQQICRPIFIHNEGALKRRQKKYEEDKKLERILNERNIKKWTKARTRAERRREMELESMEMMEFKQTSRK
;
A
#
# COMPACT_ATOMS: atom_id res chain seq x y z
N MET A 1 19.92 -21.36 -6.27
CA MET A 1 20.37 -22.10 -7.48
C MET A 1 20.96 -23.40 -6.95
N ASN A 2 20.67 -24.55 -7.57
CA ASN A 2 21.30 -25.80 -7.14
C ASN A 2 22.84 -25.61 -7.26
N PRO A 3 23.66 -25.89 -6.23
CA PRO A 3 25.12 -25.85 -6.34
C PRO A 3 25.66 -26.64 -7.55
N ASP A 4 24.99 -27.73 -7.95
CA ASP A 4 25.39 -28.53 -9.12
C ASP A 4 25.23 -27.75 -10.45
N CYS A 5 24.23 -26.86 -10.51
CA CYS A 5 24.01 -25.93 -11.62
C CYS A 5 24.98 -24.74 -11.63
N GLU A 6 25.66 -24.46 -10.52
CA GLU A 6 26.64 -23.36 -10.43
C GLU A 6 27.96 -23.76 -11.09
N THR A 7 28.30 -25.05 -11.07
CA THR A 7 29.50 -25.61 -11.70
C THR A 7 29.34 -25.87 -13.20
N ASP A 8 28.18 -26.40 -13.65
CA ASP A 8 27.90 -26.60 -15.08
C ASP A 8 26.40 -26.55 -15.39
N ILE A 9 26.00 -25.50 -16.10
CA ILE A 9 24.61 -25.26 -16.53
C ILE A 9 24.15 -26.30 -17.56
N TYR A 10 25.09 -26.92 -18.29
CA TYR A 10 24.79 -27.91 -19.33
C TYR A 10 24.77 -29.35 -18.81
N SER A 11 25.03 -29.56 -17.52
CA SER A 11 24.92 -30.88 -16.91
C SER A 11 23.49 -31.41 -16.99
N LEU A 12 23.34 -32.71 -17.23
CA LEU A 12 22.05 -33.37 -17.36
C LEU A 12 21.20 -33.19 -16.08
N GLU A 13 21.83 -33.30 -14.91
CA GLU A 13 21.19 -33.12 -13.61
C GLU A 13 20.67 -31.69 -13.42
N CYS A 14 21.40 -30.68 -13.91
CA CYS A 14 20.93 -29.30 -13.87
C CYS A 14 19.75 -29.08 -14.83
N GLN A 15 19.78 -29.67 -16.02
CA GLN A 15 18.69 -29.55 -16.98
C GLN A 15 17.40 -30.20 -16.47
N GLU A 16 17.50 -31.39 -15.86
CA GLU A 16 16.36 -32.06 -15.22
C GLU A 16 15.81 -31.21 -14.08
N TRP A 17 16.67 -30.70 -13.20
CA TRP A 17 16.25 -29.81 -12.12
C TRP A 17 15.56 -28.54 -12.65
N MET A 18 16.13 -27.86 -13.65
CA MET A 18 15.52 -26.67 -14.26
C MET A 18 14.16 -26.95 -14.88
N SER A 19 13.98 -28.11 -15.52
CA SER A 19 12.70 -28.51 -16.09
C SER A 19 11.64 -28.69 -15.00
N LEU A 20 12.01 -29.34 -13.89
CA LEU A 20 11.14 -29.57 -12.75
C LEU A 20 10.73 -28.26 -12.06
N VAL A 21 11.66 -27.32 -11.93
CA VAL A 21 11.38 -25.99 -11.38
C VAL A 21 10.47 -25.18 -12.31
N CYS A 22 10.72 -25.22 -13.62
CA CYS A 22 9.85 -24.54 -14.60
C CYS A 22 8.42 -25.07 -14.56
N ASP A 23 8.24 -26.39 -14.50
CA ASP A 23 6.92 -27.02 -14.41
C ASP A 23 6.22 -26.66 -13.10
N ARG A 24 6.92 -26.74 -11.96
CA ARG A 24 6.37 -26.35 -10.66
C ARG A 24 5.96 -24.88 -10.62
N CYS A 25 6.79 -23.98 -11.13
CA CYS A 25 6.46 -22.56 -11.19
C CYS A 25 5.25 -22.30 -12.08
N ARG A 26 5.14 -22.98 -13.24
CA ARG A 26 3.97 -22.85 -14.13
C ARG A 26 2.69 -23.26 -13.42
N ASP A 27 2.71 -24.36 -12.68
CA ASP A 27 1.54 -24.85 -11.93
C ASP A 27 1.18 -23.88 -10.80
N LEU A 28 2.17 -23.38 -10.05
CA LEU A 28 1.97 -22.38 -9.00
C LEU A 28 1.39 -21.06 -9.55
N PHE A 29 1.82 -20.60 -10.72
CA PHE A 29 1.23 -19.43 -11.36
C PHE A 29 -0.20 -19.68 -11.87
N ALA A 30 -0.48 -20.87 -12.41
CA ALA A 30 -1.82 -21.25 -12.85
C ALA A 30 -2.81 -21.35 -11.68
N GLU A 31 -2.33 -21.77 -10.51
CA GLU A 31 -3.11 -21.86 -9.28
C GLU A 31 -3.25 -20.49 -8.59
N ALA A 32 -2.18 -19.70 -8.50
CA ALA A 32 -2.22 -18.35 -7.95
C ALA A 32 -3.09 -17.39 -8.77
N ALA A 33 -3.20 -17.59 -10.09
CA ALA A 33 -4.12 -16.83 -10.94
C ALA A 33 -5.60 -17.03 -10.56
N LYS A 34 -5.93 -18.15 -9.89
CA LYS A 34 -7.29 -18.42 -9.39
C LYS A 34 -7.56 -17.78 -8.04
N ASP A 35 -6.52 -17.53 -7.25
CA ASP A 35 -6.64 -17.01 -5.89
C ASP A 35 -5.71 -15.82 -5.65
N ILE A 36 -6.19 -14.64 -6.07
CA ILE A 36 -5.48 -13.36 -6.03
C ILE A 36 -4.99 -13.01 -4.60
N TRP A 37 -5.62 -13.58 -3.57
CA TRP A 37 -5.32 -13.34 -2.17
C TRP A 37 -4.27 -14.30 -1.59
N ALA A 38 -3.93 -15.39 -2.27
CA ALA A 38 -2.88 -16.33 -1.83
C ALA A 38 -1.46 -15.71 -1.92
N ALA A 39 -1.29 -14.64 -2.71
CA ALA A 39 -0.04 -13.90 -2.83
C ALA A 39 0.35 -13.06 -1.60
N TRP A 40 -0.50 -12.97 -0.56
CA TRP A 40 -0.28 -12.03 0.55
C TRP A 40 0.46 -12.63 1.77
N TRP A 41 0.76 -13.93 1.81
CA TRP A 41 1.32 -14.61 3.00
C TRP A 41 2.77 -15.11 2.83
N HIS A 42 3.69 -14.27 2.37
CA HIS A 42 5.08 -14.69 2.19
C HIS A 42 5.81 -14.91 3.53
N ASP A 43 6.19 -16.17 3.76
CA ASP A 43 7.20 -16.57 4.73
C ASP A 43 8.55 -15.90 4.41
N THR A 44 9.07 -15.12 5.37
CA THR A 44 10.36 -14.42 5.29
C THR A 44 11.59 -15.31 5.45
N THR A 45 11.46 -16.64 5.32
CA THR A 45 12.59 -17.55 5.49
C THR A 45 13.53 -17.44 4.28
N PRO A 46 14.81 -17.07 4.45
CA PRO A 46 15.72 -16.90 3.33
C PRO A 46 15.90 -18.22 2.58
N PRO A 47 15.71 -18.22 1.24
CA PRO A 47 15.76 -19.41 0.43
C PRO A 47 17.21 -19.66 0.08
N LEU A 48 17.83 -20.64 0.74
CA LEU A 48 19.03 -21.22 0.19
C LEU A 48 18.93 -22.72 -0.07
N TYR A 49 18.01 -23.45 0.57
CA TYR A 49 17.82 -24.90 0.32
C TYR A 49 16.39 -25.35 0.62
N LYS A 50 15.40 -24.90 -0.15
CA LYS A 50 14.06 -25.50 -0.13
C LYS A 50 13.96 -26.52 -1.26
N ASP A 51 13.37 -27.67 -0.96
CA ASP A 51 13.06 -28.68 -1.97
C ASP A 51 12.11 -28.09 -3.03
N VAL A 52 12.13 -28.60 -4.25
CA VAL A 52 11.32 -28.09 -5.37
C VAL A 52 9.83 -28.13 -5.03
N ALA A 53 9.42 -29.10 -4.21
CA ALA A 53 8.06 -29.21 -3.69
C ALA A 53 7.63 -27.99 -2.84
N ASP A 54 8.57 -27.40 -2.10
CA ASP A 54 8.34 -26.32 -1.13
C ASP A 54 8.55 -24.92 -1.71
N MET A 55 8.78 -24.81 -3.02
CA MET A 55 8.89 -23.50 -3.68
C MET A 55 7.55 -22.77 -3.71
N THR A 56 7.61 -21.47 -3.43
CA THR A 56 6.46 -20.57 -3.52
C THR A 56 6.52 -19.72 -4.79
N VAL A 57 5.41 -19.04 -5.10
CA VAL A 57 5.33 -18.10 -6.24
C VAL A 57 6.42 -17.03 -6.19
N TYR A 58 6.79 -16.57 -4.98
CA TYR A 58 7.85 -15.59 -4.80
C TYR A 58 9.24 -16.14 -5.13
N ASP A 59 9.49 -17.41 -4.81
CA ASP A 59 10.75 -18.06 -5.16
C ASP A 59 10.91 -18.16 -6.69
N CYS A 60 9.81 -18.45 -7.39
CA CYS A 60 9.75 -18.44 -8.86
C CYS A 60 9.99 -17.05 -9.46
N GLU A 61 9.40 -16.00 -8.89
CA GLU A 61 9.58 -14.62 -9.35
C GLU A 61 11.02 -14.13 -9.10
N LYS A 62 11.59 -14.48 -7.94
CA LYS A 62 12.99 -14.20 -7.61
C LYS A 62 13.94 -14.95 -8.54
N LEU A 63 13.66 -16.22 -8.85
CA LEU A 63 14.44 -17.01 -9.80
C LEU A 63 14.40 -16.38 -11.19
N LYS A 64 13.22 -15.95 -11.66
CA LYS A 64 13.06 -15.23 -12.93
C LYS A 64 13.91 -13.95 -12.95
N HIS A 65 13.86 -13.15 -11.89
CA HIS A 65 14.67 -11.93 -11.82
C HIS A 65 16.17 -12.25 -11.81
N LEU A 66 16.62 -13.29 -11.09
CA LEU A 66 18.03 -13.70 -11.08
C LEU A 66 18.48 -14.21 -12.44
N LEU A 67 17.63 -14.96 -13.14
CA LEU A 67 17.85 -15.40 -14.53
C LEU A 67 17.91 -14.22 -15.48
N GLU A 68 17.01 -13.25 -15.38
CA GLU A 68 17.03 -12.03 -16.21
C GLU A 68 18.32 -11.22 -15.99
N VAL A 69 18.76 -11.10 -14.73
CA VAL A 69 20.03 -10.43 -14.37
C VAL A 69 21.24 -11.22 -14.89
N GLN A 70 21.25 -12.54 -14.76
CA GLN A 70 22.33 -13.39 -15.27
C GLN A 70 22.37 -13.39 -16.80
N VAL A 71 21.24 -13.50 -17.48
CA VAL A 71 21.15 -13.40 -18.94
C VAL A 71 21.59 -12.02 -19.44
N ALA A 72 21.22 -10.95 -18.73
CA ALA A 72 21.70 -9.60 -19.03
C ALA A 72 23.21 -9.43 -18.78
N ALA A 73 23.79 -10.13 -17.80
CA ALA A 73 25.22 -10.10 -17.50
C ALA A 73 26.04 -11.00 -18.44
N SER A 74 25.50 -12.15 -18.85
CA SER A 74 26.17 -13.15 -19.70
C SER A 74 25.99 -12.88 -21.20
N SER A 75 24.99 -12.09 -21.61
CA SER A 75 24.80 -11.67 -23.00
C SER A 75 25.02 -10.17 -23.20
N PRO A 76 26.27 -9.72 -23.42
CA PRO A 76 26.53 -8.38 -23.95
C PRO A 76 26.28 -8.30 -25.47
N HIS A 77 25.66 -9.31 -26.11
CA HIS A 77 25.43 -9.31 -27.55
C HIS A 77 23.97 -9.56 -27.94
N LYS A 78 23.33 -8.43 -28.33
CA LYS A 78 22.25 -8.37 -29.31
C LYS A 78 21.00 -9.19 -28.99
N ALA A 79 20.24 -8.75 -27.99
CA ALA A 79 18.80 -8.61 -28.22
C ALA A 79 18.60 -7.41 -29.15
N THR A 80 18.93 -7.56 -30.44
CA THR A 80 18.31 -6.71 -31.46
C THR A 80 16.84 -7.06 -31.39
N VAL A 81 16.08 -6.29 -30.61
CA VAL A 81 14.63 -6.24 -30.76
C VAL A 81 14.43 -5.87 -32.21
N GLU A 82 14.15 -6.87 -33.04
CA GLU A 82 13.81 -6.67 -34.44
C GLU A 82 12.45 -5.98 -34.39
N TYR A 83 12.48 -4.65 -34.36
CA TYR A 83 11.28 -3.84 -34.46
C TYR A 83 10.72 -4.12 -35.83
N LYS A 84 9.83 -5.12 -35.93
CA LYS A 84 9.04 -5.38 -37.11
C LYS A 84 8.40 -4.05 -37.47
N GLU A 85 8.86 -3.44 -38.56
CA GLU A 85 8.51 -2.06 -38.89
C GLU A 85 6.99 -1.96 -38.92
N PHE A 86 6.42 -1.34 -37.88
CA PHE A 86 4.99 -1.26 -37.72
C PHE A 86 4.42 -0.59 -38.96
N ALA A 87 3.54 -1.31 -39.66
CA ALA A 87 2.88 -0.80 -40.85
C ALA A 87 2.22 0.55 -40.50
N TRP A 88 2.27 1.52 -41.41
CA TRP A 88 1.80 2.88 -41.16
C TRP A 88 0.34 2.92 -40.63
N TRP A 89 -0.50 2.00 -41.10
CA TRP A 89 -1.86 1.79 -40.61
C TRP A 89 -1.95 1.39 -39.13
N GLN A 90 -1.01 0.58 -38.62
CA GLN A 90 -0.96 0.24 -37.19
C GLN A 90 -0.61 1.46 -36.34
N LYS A 91 0.26 2.35 -36.83
CA LYS A 91 0.57 3.62 -36.14
C LYS A 91 -0.67 4.52 -36.08
N ILE A 92 -1.42 4.63 -37.18
CA ILE A 92 -2.68 5.38 -37.22
C ILE A 92 -3.70 4.77 -36.26
N ALA A 93 -3.87 3.45 -36.26
CA ALA A 93 -4.78 2.77 -35.34
C ALA A 93 -4.42 3.03 -33.87
N LEU A 94 -3.13 3.00 -33.52
CA LEU A 94 -2.66 3.27 -32.17
C LEU A 94 -2.93 4.73 -31.74
N ILE A 95 -2.74 5.69 -32.65
CA ILE A 95 -3.09 7.10 -32.41
C ILE A 95 -4.60 7.26 -32.17
N ILE A 96 -5.45 6.60 -32.96
CA ILE A 96 -6.91 6.64 -32.78
C ILE A 96 -7.31 6.05 -31.43
N ILE A 97 -6.73 4.92 -31.03
CA ILE A 97 -6.95 4.31 -29.72
C ILE A 97 -6.57 5.30 -28.61
N TYR A 98 -5.40 5.92 -28.71
CA TYR A 98 -4.94 6.88 -27.70
C TYR A 98 -5.87 8.11 -27.59
N ILE A 99 -6.30 8.66 -28.73
CA ILE A 99 -7.27 9.77 -28.78
C ILE A 99 -8.60 9.33 -28.16
N SER A 100 -9.08 8.11 -28.46
CA SER A 100 -10.34 7.59 -27.90
C SER A 100 -10.28 7.47 -26.38
N ILE A 101 -9.17 6.99 -25.82
CA ILE A 101 -8.93 6.90 -24.36
C ILE A 101 -8.93 8.30 -23.75
N LEU A 102 -8.26 9.26 -24.39
CA LEU A 102 -8.18 10.63 -23.90
C LEU A 102 -9.55 11.32 -23.90
N VAL A 103 -10.36 11.13 -24.96
CA VAL A 103 -11.74 11.60 -25.02
C VAL A 103 -12.60 10.95 -23.93
N LEU A 104 -12.47 9.63 -23.74
CA LEU A 104 -13.21 8.90 -22.72
C LEU A 104 -12.88 9.40 -21.31
N LEU A 105 -11.58 9.62 -21.02
CA LEU A 105 -11.13 10.23 -19.77
C LEU A 105 -11.69 11.64 -19.58
N LEU A 106 -11.72 12.48 -20.62
CA LEU A 106 -12.32 13.81 -20.55
C LEU A 106 -13.83 13.75 -20.27
N VAL A 107 -14.55 12.80 -20.86
CA VAL A 107 -15.98 12.60 -20.62
C VAL A 107 -16.23 12.15 -19.18
N VAL A 108 -15.47 11.16 -18.69
CA VAL A 108 -15.54 10.70 -17.29
C VAL A 108 -15.19 11.83 -16.33
N CYS A 109 -14.13 12.59 -16.60
CA CYS A 109 -13.75 13.75 -15.80
C CYS A 109 -14.83 14.84 -15.80
N ARG A 110 -15.47 15.10 -16.95
CA ARG A 110 -16.59 16.05 -17.05
C ARG A 110 -17.82 15.56 -16.30
N ARG A 111 -18.14 14.28 -16.38
CA ARG A 111 -19.28 13.68 -15.68
C ARG A 111 -19.05 13.69 -14.18
N TRP A 112 -17.87 13.29 -13.71
CA TRP A 112 -17.45 13.38 -12.31
C TRP A 112 -17.52 14.83 -11.81
N ARG A 113 -16.99 15.80 -12.56
CA ARG A 113 -17.08 17.21 -12.17
C ARG A 113 -18.52 17.72 -12.09
N ARG A 114 -19.45 17.17 -12.87
CA ARG A 114 -20.87 17.54 -12.81
C ARG A 114 -21.55 16.93 -11.59
N THR A 115 -21.31 15.65 -11.28
CA THR A 115 -21.89 15.00 -10.10
C THR A 115 -21.39 15.64 -8.80
N CYS A 116 -20.09 15.88 -8.67
CA CYS A 116 -19.56 16.55 -7.47
C CYS A 116 -20.04 18.00 -7.29
N LYS A 117 -20.53 18.67 -8.35
CA LYS A 117 -21.13 20.01 -8.21
C LYS A 117 -22.58 19.95 -7.76
N ALA A 118 -23.30 18.88 -8.06
CA ALA A 118 -24.70 18.71 -7.66
C ALA A 118 -24.83 18.39 -6.16
N ASP A 119 -23.92 17.60 -5.60
CA ASP A 119 -23.96 17.21 -4.18
C ASP A 119 -23.52 18.32 -3.21
N ASN A 120 -23.00 19.45 -3.72
CA ASN A 120 -22.60 20.61 -2.91
C ASN A 120 -23.58 21.79 -3.02
N LEU A 121 -24.76 21.60 -3.62
CA LEU A 121 -25.84 22.60 -3.55
C LEU A 121 -26.71 22.25 -2.33
N PRO A 122 -26.63 22.99 -1.21
CA PRO A 122 -27.59 22.80 -0.13
C PRO A 122 -29.00 23.03 -0.70
N PRO A 123 -30.01 22.25 -0.25
CA PRO A 123 -31.39 22.51 -0.64
C PRO A 123 -31.70 23.96 -0.28
N ILE A 124 -32.07 24.75 -1.28
CA ILE A 124 -32.62 26.08 -1.07
C ILE A 124 -33.98 25.84 -0.39
N HIS A 125 -33.96 25.76 0.94
CA HIS A 125 -35.16 25.96 1.73
C HIS A 125 -35.49 27.43 1.59
N ASN A 126 -36.54 27.71 0.80
CA ASN A 126 -37.17 29.01 0.76
C ASN A 126 -37.67 29.32 2.18
N GLU A 127 -37.00 30.22 2.87
CA GLU A 127 -37.63 31.09 3.86
C GLU A 127 -37.49 32.51 3.33
N GLN A 128 -38.40 32.82 2.42
CA GLN A 128 -38.76 34.16 2.04
C GLN A 128 -40.19 34.34 2.55
N GLU A 129 -40.35 34.88 3.76
CA GLU A 129 -41.52 35.68 4.13
C GLU A 129 -41.21 36.49 5.39
N ASP A 130 -41.46 37.80 5.26
CA ASP A 130 -41.78 38.76 6.31
C ASP A 130 -40.71 39.20 7.31
N LEU A 131 -39.99 40.28 6.95
CA LEU A 131 -40.21 41.60 7.58
C LEU A 131 -39.49 42.73 6.80
N LEU A 132 -40.30 43.48 6.04
CA LEU A 132 -40.10 44.89 5.65
C LEU A 132 -39.72 45.73 6.90
N LEU A 133 -38.85 46.75 6.91
CA LEU A 133 -38.75 47.98 6.10
C LEU A 133 -37.49 48.80 6.61
N PRO A 134 -37.20 50.04 6.17
CA PRO A 134 -36.24 50.42 5.13
C PRO A 134 -34.98 51.19 5.62
N THR A 135 -33.94 51.11 4.79
CA THR A 135 -32.97 52.14 4.37
C THR A 135 -32.69 53.36 5.27
N SER A 136 -31.44 53.47 5.74
CA SER A 136 -30.65 54.72 5.58
C SER A 136 -29.14 54.49 5.66
N SER A 137 -28.45 55.07 4.68
CA SER A 137 -27.01 55.16 4.46
C SER A 137 -26.27 55.96 5.55
N SER A 138 -25.11 55.47 6.02
CA SER A 138 -23.83 56.21 6.01
C SER A 138 -22.70 55.46 6.74
N LYS A 139 -21.54 55.35 6.09
CA LYS A 139 -20.19 55.15 6.68
C LYS A 139 -19.64 56.55 7.13
N PRO A 140 -18.49 56.74 7.84
CA PRO A 140 -17.43 55.79 8.24
C PRO A 140 -16.71 56.03 9.62
N ASP A 141 -15.72 55.17 9.90
CA ASP A 141 -14.45 55.35 10.68
C ASP A 141 -14.33 55.26 12.24
N HIS A 142 -13.70 54.14 12.68
CA HIS A 142 -12.61 53.96 13.68
C HIS A 142 -12.85 53.90 15.23
N PRO A 143 -11.91 53.33 16.05
CA PRO A 143 -12.15 52.42 17.20
C PRO A 143 -11.80 53.10 18.57
N PRO A 144 -11.88 52.49 19.79
CA PRO A 144 -11.08 51.33 20.25
C PRO A 144 -11.76 50.37 21.26
N ALA A 145 -11.12 49.20 21.42
CA ALA A 145 -10.99 48.36 22.62
C ALA A 145 -12.16 48.22 23.62
N GLU A 146 -12.72 47.02 23.71
CA GLU A 146 -13.16 46.48 24.99
C GLU A 146 -12.85 44.99 25.14
N GLN A 147 -12.35 44.67 26.33
CA GLN A 147 -11.91 43.36 26.79
C GLN A 147 -13.12 42.45 26.99
N CYS A 148 -12.98 41.17 26.64
CA CYS A 148 -13.76 40.11 27.29
C CYS A 148 -12.80 39.08 27.87
N LYS A 149 -12.86 38.95 29.20
CA LYS A 149 -12.24 37.90 30.01
C LYS A 149 -12.83 36.52 29.65
N PRO A 150 -12.10 35.42 29.94
CA PRO A 150 -12.57 34.08 29.65
C PRO A 150 -13.60 33.65 30.70
N ASP A 151 -14.73 33.12 30.24
CA ASP A 151 -15.67 32.43 31.12
C ASP A 151 -15.48 30.91 30.99
N GLU A 152 -15.46 30.27 32.15
CA GLU A 152 -15.11 28.88 32.38
C GLU A 152 -16.36 28.03 32.17
N THR A 153 -16.72 27.78 30.91
CA THR A 153 -17.73 26.76 30.58
C THR A 153 -17.34 26.11 29.27
N GLY A 154 -17.04 24.81 29.33
CA GLY A 154 -16.56 24.00 28.23
C GLY A 154 -17.55 23.91 27.07
N ALA A 155 -17.48 24.86 26.15
CA ALA A 155 -18.01 24.76 24.81
C ALA A 155 -17.06 25.47 23.84
N ILE A 156 -16.41 24.68 22.98
CA ILE A 156 -15.52 25.17 21.93
C ILE A 156 -16.33 26.07 20.98
N PRO A 157 -15.96 27.35 20.76
CA PRO A 157 -16.62 28.21 19.78
C PRO A 157 -16.50 27.60 18.38
N ARG A 158 -17.64 27.17 17.82
CA ARG A 158 -17.77 26.62 16.45
C ARG A 158 -17.80 27.72 15.38
N GLU A 159 -17.04 28.80 15.55
CA GLU A 159 -16.95 29.88 14.56
C GLU A 159 -15.52 30.12 14.12
N CYS A 160 -15.03 29.19 13.28
CA CYS A 160 -13.96 29.46 12.31
C CYS A 160 -14.01 28.45 11.14
N LEU A 161 -15.20 28.01 10.73
CA LEU A 161 -15.37 27.34 9.45
C LEU A 161 -15.37 28.42 8.37
N ARG A 162 -14.17 28.87 8.00
CA ARG A 162 -14.00 29.70 6.80
C ARG A 162 -14.61 28.94 5.62
N PRO A 163 -15.43 29.59 4.78
CA PRO A 163 -15.95 28.96 3.59
C PRO A 163 -14.76 28.43 2.77
N LEU A 164 -14.80 27.15 2.41
CA LEU A 164 -13.83 26.53 1.51
C LEU A 164 -13.86 27.32 0.20
N LYS A 165 -12.99 28.33 0.08
CA LYS A 165 -12.78 29.07 -1.16
C LYS A 165 -12.45 28.03 -2.21
N LYS A 166 -13.25 28.00 -3.28
CA LYS A 166 -13.06 27.12 -4.45
C LYS A 166 -11.58 27.15 -4.83
N HIS A 167 -10.84 26.12 -4.42
CA HIS A 167 -9.41 26.02 -4.71
C HIS A 167 -9.31 25.89 -6.23
N GLY A 168 -8.92 26.97 -6.90
CA GLY A 168 -8.74 26.97 -8.34
C GLY A 168 -7.77 25.87 -8.76
N PHE A 169 -7.87 25.40 -10.00
CA PHE A 169 -6.99 24.38 -10.57
C PHE A 169 -5.50 24.64 -10.30
N LYS A 170 -5.10 25.92 -10.23
CA LYS A 170 -3.75 26.36 -9.87
C LYS A 170 -3.34 25.99 -8.43
N ALA A 171 -4.25 26.13 -7.46
CA ALA A 171 -3.98 25.79 -6.06
C ALA A 171 -3.93 24.26 -5.86
N TRP A 172 -4.78 23.51 -6.57
CA TRP A 172 -4.72 22.06 -6.61
C TRP A 172 -3.43 21.55 -7.25
N MET A 173 -3.02 22.11 -8.40
CA MET A 173 -1.73 21.80 -9.03
C MET A 173 -0.56 22.14 -8.10
N GLN A 174 -0.60 23.29 -7.42
CA GLN A 174 0.44 23.64 -6.46
C GLN A 174 0.51 22.68 -5.27
N GLN A 175 -0.59 22.04 -4.89
CA GLN A 175 -0.62 21.06 -3.80
C GLN A 175 -0.10 19.69 -4.24
N ILE A 176 -0.37 19.29 -5.50
CA ILE A 176 0.04 18.00 -6.07
C ILE A 176 1.46 18.03 -6.66
N CYS A 177 1.87 19.15 -7.27
CA CYS A 177 3.17 19.27 -7.92
C CYS A 177 4.25 19.81 -6.96
N ARG A 178 3.90 20.43 -5.82
CA ARG A 178 4.90 20.82 -4.79
C ARG A 178 5.76 19.66 -4.32
N PRO A 179 5.22 18.48 -3.96
CA PRO A 179 6.02 17.35 -3.50
C PRO A 179 7.09 16.88 -4.50
N ILE A 180 6.90 17.15 -5.80
CA ILE A 180 7.77 16.67 -6.89
C ILE A 180 8.96 17.63 -7.10
N PHE A 181 8.86 18.90 -6.70
CA PHE A 181 9.87 19.95 -6.95
C PHE A 181 10.48 20.59 -5.69
N ILE A 182 10.42 19.93 -4.53
CA ILE A 182 11.09 20.46 -3.32
C ILE A 182 12.55 19.97 -3.29
N HIS A 183 13.43 20.72 -3.96
CA HIS A 183 14.89 20.69 -3.74
C HIS A 183 15.31 21.44 -2.45
N ASN A 184 14.39 21.63 -1.49
CA ASN A 184 14.74 22.25 -0.21
C ASN A 184 15.31 21.18 0.72
N GLU A 185 16.63 21.19 0.91
CA GLU A 185 17.36 20.27 1.80
C GLU A 185 16.74 20.19 3.21
N GLY A 186 16.19 21.29 3.73
CA GLY A 186 15.53 21.32 5.03
C GLY A 186 14.24 20.50 5.10
N ALA A 187 13.54 20.33 3.98
CA ALA A 187 12.38 19.43 3.91
C ALA A 187 12.82 17.96 3.84
N LEU A 188 13.91 17.67 3.13
CA LEU A 188 14.48 16.33 3.04
C LEU A 188 14.97 15.85 4.41
N LYS A 189 15.72 16.69 5.15
CA LYS A 189 16.18 16.39 6.51
C LYS A 189 15.03 16.11 7.47
N ARG A 190 13.92 16.86 7.38
CA ARG A 190 12.72 16.60 8.19
C ARG A 190 12.06 15.26 7.87
N ARG A 191 12.00 14.88 6.59
CA ARG A 191 11.48 13.58 6.17
C ARG A 191 12.38 12.43 6.64
N GLN A 192 13.70 12.56 6.51
CA GLN A 192 14.66 11.58 7.01
C GLN A 192 14.54 11.40 8.52
N LYS A 193 14.49 12.50 9.28
CA LYS A 193 14.30 12.45 10.73
C LYS A 193 13.00 11.74 11.11
N LYS A 194 11.89 12.05 10.42
CA LYS A 194 10.61 11.37 10.65
C LYS A 194 10.70 9.87 10.35
N TYR A 195 11.34 9.49 9.25
CA TYR A 195 11.55 8.09 8.90
C TYR A 195 12.39 7.34 9.96
N GLU A 196 13.40 8.00 10.52
CA GLU A 196 14.19 7.42 11.61
C GLU A 196 13.39 7.26 12.92
N GLU A 197 12.52 8.23 13.24
CA GLU A 197 11.61 8.16 14.38
C GLU A 197 10.59 7.02 14.20
N ASP A 198 9.99 6.91 13.02
CA ASP A 198 9.04 5.85 12.68
C ASP A 198 9.72 4.47 12.75
N LYS A 199 10.95 4.33 12.23
CA LYS A 199 11.73 3.09 12.31
C LYS A 199 12.13 2.72 13.75
N LYS A 200 12.34 3.70 14.64
CA LYS A 200 12.56 3.46 16.08
C LYS A 200 11.27 2.96 16.74
N LEU A 201 10.13 3.58 16.43
CA LEU A 201 8.84 3.17 16.95
C LEU A 201 8.50 1.74 16.53
N GLU A 202 8.72 1.40 15.26
CA GLU A 202 8.51 0.06 14.73
C GLU A 202 9.34 -1.00 15.48
N ARG A 203 10.62 -0.72 15.75
CA ARG A 203 11.47 -1.62 16.56
C ARG A 203 10.91 -1.83 17.96
N ILE A 204 10.46 -0.77 18.63
CA ILE A 204 9.88 -0.85 19.97
C ILE A 204 8.59 -1.69 19.96
N LEU A 205 7.73 -1.48 18.96
CA LEU A 205 6.49 -2.26 18.81
C LEU A 205 6.78 -3.74 18.53
N ASN A 206 7.76 -4.02 17.66
CA ASN A 206 8.15 -5.38 17.35
C ASN A 206 8.72 -6.09 18.58
N GLU A 207 9.61 -5.45 19.35
CA GLU A 207 10.10 -6.00 20.61
C GLU A 207 8.99 -6.28 21.63
N ARG A 208 8.01 -5.37 21.76
CA ARG A 208 6.84 -5.58 22.64
C ARG A 208 6.01 -6.77 22.17
N ASN A 209 5.80 -6.90 20.87
CA ASN A 209 5.08 -8.04 20.30
C ASN A 209 5.83 -9.34 20.57
N ILE A 210 7.14 -9.42 20.28
CA ILE A 210 7.97 -10.60 20.56
C ILE A 210 7.84 -10.99 22.04
N LYS A 211 8.02 -10.04 22.97
CA LYS A 211 7.87 -10.29 24.42
C LYS A 211 6.48 -10.83 24.78
N LYS A 212 5.42 -10.28 24.17
CA LYS A 212 4.03 -10.71 24.40
C LYS A 212 3.82 -12.15 23.90
N TRP A 213 4.30 -12.48 22.70
CA TRP A 213 4.20 -13.81 22.11
C TRP A 213 5.01 -14.85 22.89
N THR A 214 6.26 -14.54 23.26
CA THR A 214 7.09 -15.44 24.09
C THR A 214 6.42 -15.70 25.44
N LYS A 215 5.90 -14.66 26.11
CA LYS A 215 5.19 -14.83 27.38
C LYS A 215 3.91 -15.66 27.23
N ALA A 216 3.17 -15.49 26.14
CA ALA A 216 1.99 -16.31 25.85
C ALA A 216 2.36 -17.78 25.63
N ARG A 217 3.44 -18.03 24.87
CA ARG A 217 3.97 -19.37 24.63
C ARG A 217 4.39 -20.09 25.91
N THR A 218 5.19 -19.44 26.77
CA THR A 218 5.60 -20.02 28.07
C THR A 218 4.41 -20.28 28.99
N ARG A 219 3.35 -19.47 28.92
CA ARG A 219 2.11 -19.73 29.67
C ARG A 219 1.35 -20.92 29.12
N ALA A 220 1.33 -21.11 27.80
CA ALA A 220 0.69 -22.25 27.17
C ALA A 220 1.44 -23.56 27.47
N GLU A 221 2.78 -23.54 27.42
CA GLU A 221 3.63 -24.69 27.81
C GLU A 221 3.39 -25.09 29.27
N ARG A 222 3.41 -24.14 30.21
CA ARG A 222 3.06 -24.42 31.62
C ARG A 222 1.66 -24.98 31.82
N ARG A 223 0.67 -24.55 31.02
CA ARG A 223 -0.69 -25.12 31.09
C ARG A 223 -0.70 -26.58 30.64
N ARG A 224 0.02 -26.92 29.57
CA ARG A 224 0.15 -28.31 29.10
C ARG A 224 0.85 -29.19 30.13
N GLU A 225 1.89 -28.69 30.79
CA GLU A 225 2.58 -29.40 31.87
C GLU A 225 1.63 -29.69 33.04
N MET A 226 0.88 -28.69 33.52
CA MET A 226 -0.10 -28.89 34.59
C MET A 226 -1.24 -29.85 34.18
N GLU A 227 -1.67 -29.81 32.92
CA GLU A 227 -2.68 -30.74 32.39
C GLU A 227 -2.15 -32.19 32.37
N LEU A 228 -0.89 -32.40 31.95
CA LEU A 228 -0.24 -33.71 31.97
C LEU A 228 -0.08 -34.24 33.40
N GLU A 229 0.44 -33.43 34.32
CA GLU A 229 0.56 -33.81 35.74
C GLU A 229 -0.81 -34.12 36.36
N SER A 230 -1.85 -33.36 35.99
CA SER A 230 -3.22 -33.63 36.43
C SER A 230 -3.74 -34.96 35.89
N MET A 231 -3.45 -35.31 34.63
CA MET A 231 -3.83 -36.59 34.05
C MET A 231 -3.12 -37.76 34.73
N GLU A 232 -1.81 -37.66 34.96
CA GLU A 232 -1.02 -38.68 35.67
C GLU A 232 -1.53 -38.90 37.11
N MET A 233 -1.86 -37.83 37.83
CA MET A 233 -2.46 -37.94 39.16
C MET A 233 -3.84 -38.61 39.15
N MET A 234 -4.65 -38.42 38.11
CA MET A 234 -5.95 -39.11 37.97
C MET A 234 -5.75 -40.59 37.67
N GLU A 235 -4.79 -40.93 36.80
CA GLU A 235 -4.45 -42.33 36.47
C GLU A 235 -3.94 -43.09 37.69
N PHE A 236 -3.02 -42.49 38.47
CA PHE A 236 -2.52 -43.07 39.71
C PHE A 236 -3.64 -43.32 40.74
N LYS A 237 -4.59 -42.40 40.87
CA LYS A 237 -5.77 -42.59 41.73
C LYS A 237 -6.68 -43.72 41.26
N GLN A 238 -6.75 -43.95 39.95
CA GLN A 238 -7.58 -45.00 39.36
C GLN A 238 -6.94 -46.38 39.53
N THR A 239 -5.61 -46.50 39.40
CA THR A 239 -4.88 -47.75 39.64
C THR A 239 -4.85 -48.14 41.11
N SER A 240 -4.72 -47.18 42.03
CA SER A 240 -4.71 -47.45 43.47
C SER A 240 -6.08 -47.88 44.07
N ARG A 241 -7.18 -47.75 43.32
CA ARG A 241 -8.54 -48.17 43.76
C ARG A 241 -8.93 -49.59 43.33
N LYS A 242 -8.13 -50.24 42.50
CA LYS A 242 -8.32 -51.65 42.09
C LYS A 242 -7.46 -52.55 42.97
#